data_AF-A0A3E3K4K3-F1
#
_entry.id   AF-A0A3E3K4K3-F1
#
_cell.length_a   1.000
_cell.length_b   1.000
_cell.length_c   1.000
_cell.angle_alpha   90.00
_cell.angle_beta   90.00
_cell.angle_gamma   90.00
#
_symmetry.space_group_name_H-M   'P 1'
#
loop_
_entity.id
_entity.type
_entity.pdbx_description
1 polymer ?
#
loop_
_entity_poly.entity_id
_entity_poly.type
_entity_poly.pdbx_seq_one_letter_code
_entity_poly.pdbx_strand_id
1 'polypeptide(L)'
;MQVSGMKSTEKREKIFRPEKMDLGHNELLLWKDKKDETPCAALPYREMLFVYLERKTEVKGVVQIPPVEEITGEMEGNLVIWNRTHRCIRLDLSSQKETAGALFIRLAEHIPFAFLGATPWMQVENEQDFQEMVRMVDLYQEIHGGTCL
;
A
#
# COMPACT_ATOMS: atom_id res chain seq x y z
N MET A 1 -20.35 20.98 -9.89
CA MET A 1 -19.08 21.54 -9.37
C MET A 1 -17.94 20.85 -10.11
N GLN A 2 -17.20 21.61 -10.92
CA GLN A 2 -15.99 21.15 -11.60
C GLN A 2 -14.90 20.93 -10.55
N VAL A 3 -14.35 19.72 -10.45
CA VAL A 3 -13.09 19.51 -9.73
C VAL A 3 -11.98 19.93 -10.68
N SER A 4 -11.49 21.14 -10.44
CA SER A 4 -10.32 21.75 -11.04
C SER A 4 -9.13 20.79 -10.98
N GLY A 5 -8.44 20.65 -12.12
CA GLY A 5 -7.32 19.74 -12.30
C GLY A 5 -6.20 19.93 -11.27
N MET A 6 -5.80 18.82 -10.64
CA MET A 6 -4.50 18.70 -10.02
C MET A 6 -3.49 18.32 -11.12
N LYS A 7 -2.73 19.31 -11.59
CA LYS A 7 -1.48 19.07 -12.31
C LYS A 7 -0.34 18.97 -11.29
N SER A 8 0.46 17.90 -11.43
CA SER A 8 1.77 17.63 -10.80
C SER A 8 1.83 16.52 -9.73
N THR A 9 1.38 15.29 -10.05
CA THR A 9 1.70 14.06 -9.27
C THR A 9 2.64 13.09 -10.01
N GLU A 10 3.01 13.37 -11.27
CA GLU A 10 3.75 12.45 -12.15
C GLU A 10 5.13 11.97 -11.65
N LYS A 11 5.71 12.56 -10.59
CA LYS A 11 7.04 12.16 -10.06
C LYS A 11 7.02 11.28 -8.81
N ARG A 12 5.87 11.06 -8.15
CA ARG A 12 5.81 10.36 -6.84
C ARG A 12 5.26 8.94 -6.88
N GLU A 13 4.60 8.57 -7.98
CA GLU A 13 4.00 7.24 -8.13
C GLU A 13 4.91 6.28 -8.89
N LYS A 14 5.12 5.09 -8.34
CA LYS A 14 5.76 3.97 -9.02
C LYS A 14 4.78 2.79 -9.08
N ILE A 15 4.45 2.37 -10.30
CA ILE A 15 3.59 1.22 -10.55
C ILE A 15 4.46 -0.02 -10.79
N PHE A 16 4.17 -1.10 -10.07
CA PHE A 16 4.72 -2.43 -10.32
C PHE A 16 3.63 -3.36 -10.82
N ARG A 17 3.98 -4.20 -11.79
CA ARG A 17 3.19 -5.35 -12.23
C ARG A 17 4.02 -6.61 -11.99
N PRO A 18 4.13 -7.05 -10.72
CA PRO A 18 4.94 -8.22 -10.41
C PRO A 18 4.30 -9.47 -11.00
N GLU A 19 5.10 -10.46 -11.39
CA GLU A 19 4.62 -11.81 -11.69
C GLU A 19 4.55 -12.69 -10.43
N LYS A 20 5.37 -12.38 -9.42
CA LYS A 20 5.41 -13.05 -8.12
C LYS A 20 5.70 -12.04 -7.02
N MET A 21 5.11 -12.29 -5.84
CA MET A 21 5.31 -11.52 -4.63
C MET A 21 5.46 -12.47 -3.46
N ASP A 22 6.45 -12.23 -2.61
CA ASP A 22 6.67 -13.00 -1.39
C ASP A 22 6.75 -12.05 -0.18
N LEU A 23 6.09 -12.45 0.91
CA LEU A 23 6.27 -11.80 2.21
C LEU A 23 7.54 -12.38 2.83
N GLY A 24 8.63 -11.62 2.70
CA GLY A 24 9.90 -11.93 3.34
C GLY A 24 9.85 -11.65 4.83
N HIS A 25 10.99 -11.81 5.50
CA HIS A 25 11.09 -11.59 6.95
C HIS A 25 10.79 -10.13 7.34
N ASN A 26 11.35 -9.16 6.62
CA ASN A 26 11.24 -7.73 6.94
C ASN A 26 10.78 -6.86 5.75
N GLU A 27 10.39 -7.49 4.64
CA GLU A 27 10.12 -6.80 3.39
C GLU A 27 9.18 -7.59 2.48
N LEU A 28 8.38 -6.87 1.70
CA LEU A 28 7.62 -7.41 0.59
C LEU A 28 8.54 -7.44 -0.64
N LEU A 29 8.78 -8.63 -1.17
CA LEU A 29 9.65 -8.85 -2.31
C LEU A 29 8.81 -8.96 -3.59
N LEU A 30 9.23 -8.25 -4.64
CA LEU A 30 8.53 -8.18 -5.92
C LEU A 30 9.42 -8.70 -7.04
N TRP A 31 8.92 -9.63 -7.86
CA TRP A 31 9.61 -10.15 -9.05
C TRP A 31 8.87 -9.76 -10.31
N LYS A 32 9.62 -9.35 -11.33
CA LYS A 32 9.05 -9.06 -12.65
C LYS A 32 8.83 -10.35 -13.44
N ASP A 33 9.78 -11.28 -13.39
CA ASP A 33 9.62 -12.64 -13.92
C ASP A 33 9.87 -13.65 -12.79
N LYS A 34 9.07 -14.72 -12.72
CA LYS A 34 9.22 -15.78 -11.71
C LYS A 34 10.55 -16.54 -11.82
N LYS A 35 11.22 -16.46 -12.96
CA LYS A 35 12.52 -17.10 -13.23
C LYS A 35 13.71 -16.26 -12.80
N ASP A 36 13.50 -14.98 -12.47
CA ASP A 36 14.56 -14.11 -12.03
C ASP A 36 15.15 -14.60 -10.71
N GLU A 37 16.48 -14.61 -10.61
CA GLU A 37 17.20 -15.01 -9.39
C GLU A 37 17.11 -13.97 -8.27
N THR A 38 16.80 -12.71 -8.61
CA THR A 38 16.72 -11.60 -7.65
C THR A 38 15.42 -10.80 -7.83
N PRO A 39 14.84 -10.28 -6.75
CA PRO A 39 13.65 -9.44 -6.83
C PRO A 39 13.98 -8.11 -7.52
N CYS A 40 13.04 -7.59 -8.31
CA CYS A 40 13.17 -6.29 -8.95
C CYS A 40 12.90 -5.12 -7.98
N ALA A 41 12.27 -5.42 -6.85
CA ALA A 41 12.09 -4.50 -5.73
C ALA A 41 11.93 -5.26 -4.41
N ALA A 42 12.48 -4.66 -3.36
CA ALA A 42 12.29 -5.02 -1.98
C ALA A 42 11.66 -3.81 -1.28
N LEU A 43 10.48 -4.00 -0.70
CA LEU A 43 9.73 -2.95 0.01
C LEU A 43 9.80 -3.23 1.51
N PRO A 44 10.66 -2.53 2.28
CA PRO A 44 10.80 -2.81 3.71
C PRO A 44 9.53 -2.48 4.46
N TYR A 45 9.07 -3.38 5.33
CA TYR A 45 7.86 -3.21 6.13
C TYR A 45 7.90 -1.93 6.96
N ARG A 46 9.03 -1.67 7.64
CA ARG A 46 9.23 -0.47 8.48
C ARG A 46 9.01 0.86 7.75
N GLU A 47 9.14 0.87 6.43
CA GLU A 47 8.96 2.07 5.61
C GLU A 47 7.52 2.23 5.13
N MET A 48 6.66 1.21 5.27
CA MET A 48 5.26 1.27 4.87
C MET A 48 4.48 2.08 5.90
N LEU A 49 3.94 3.22 5.46
CA LEU A 49 3.23 4.16 6.32
C LEU A 49 1.71 4.00 6.19
N PHE A 50 1.25 3.90 4.94
CA PHE A 50 -0.16 3.78 4.61
C PHE A 50 -0.35 2.69 3.57
N VAL A 51 -1.22 1.73 3.84
CA VAL A 51 -1.52 0.67 2.89
C VAL A 51 -3.03 0.56 2.73
N TYR A 52 -3.49 0.57 1.49
CA TYR A 52 -4.91 0.41 1.20
C TYR A 52 -5.12 -0.35 -0.11
N LEU A 53 -6.33 -0.91 -0.24
CA LEU A 53 -6.79 -1.60 -1.43
C LEU A 53 -7.56 -0.62 -2.31
N GLU A 54 -7.22 -0.55 -3.60
CA GLU A 54 -8.05 0.13 -4.60
C GLU A 54 -8.95 -0.91 -5.28
N ARG A 55 -10.19 -1.01 -4.83
CA ARG A 55 -11.19 -1.92 -5.40
C ARG A 55 -11.69 -1.35 -6.71
N LYS A 56 -11.60 -2.13 -7.79
CA LYS A 56 -12.24 -1.77 -9.04
C LYS A 56 -13.76 -1.86 -8.87
N THR A 57 -14.46 -0.81 -9.25
CA THR A 57 -15.92 -0.82 -9.28
C THR A 57 -16.42 -1.21 -10.67
N GLU A 58 -17.73 -1.48 -10.79
CA GLU A 58 -18.38 -1.72 -12.09
C GLU A 58 -18.29 -0.49 -13.02
N VAL A 59 -18.12 0.70 -12.45
CA VAL A 59 -17.95 1.95 -13.21
C VAL A 59 -16.49 2.09 -13.62
N LYS A 60 -16.24 2.02 -14.92
CA LYS A 60 -14.89 2.13 -15.49
C LYS A 60 -14.21 3.43 -15.04
N GLY A 61 -13.03 3.28 -14.42
CA GLY A 61 -12.22 4.41 -13.96
C GLY A 61 -12.55 4.90 -12.56
N VAL A 62 -13.57 4.34 -11.89
CA VAL A 62 -13.87 4.62 -10.49
C VAL A 62 -13.28 3.51 -9.62
N VAL A 63 -12.42 3.90 -8.70
CA VAL A 63 -11.88 3.03 -7.66
C VAL A 63 -12.53 3.38 -6.32
N GLN A 64 -12.78 2.36 -5.51
CA GLN A 64 -13.22 2.52 -4.12
C GLN A 64 -12.10 2.08 -3.20
N ILE A 65 -11.85 2.85 -2.15
CA ILE A 65 -10.97 2.45 -1.05
C ILE A 65 -11.88 2.00 0.10
N PRO A 66 -11.97 0.70 0.40
CA PRO A 66 -12.76 0.22 1.53
C PRO A 66 -12.07 0.50 2.88
N PRO A 67 -12.83 0.77 3.95
CA PRO A 67 -12.35 0.67 5.32
C PRO A 67 -11.77 -0.72 5.63
N VAL A 68 -10.87 -0.81 6.60
CA VAL A 68 -10.16 -2.07 6.91
C VAL A 68 -11.13 -3.20 7.29
N GLU A 69 -12.20 -2.88 8.01
CA GLU A 69 -13.24 -3.81 8.45
C GLU A 69 -14.09 -4.39 7.31
N GLU A 70 -14.09 -3.72 6.15
CA GLU A 70 -14.82 -4.18 4.97
C GLU A 70 -13.94 -4.99 4.02
N ILE A 71 -12.62 -5.01 4.20
CA ILE A 71 -11.70 -5.74 3.31
C ILE A 71 -11.86 -7.24 3.53
N THR A 72 -12.11 -7.97 2.45
CA THR A 72 -12.18 -9.44 2.44
C THR A 72 -11.11 -10.03 1.54
N GLY A 73 -10.74 -11.30 1.80
CA GLY A 73 -9.76 -12.04 1.01
C GLY A 73 -10.12 -12.20 -0.47
N GLU A 74 -11.37 -12.04 -0.87
CA GLU A 74 -11.79 -12.21 -2.27
C GLU A 74 -11.75 -10.90 -3.09
N MET A 75 -11.41 -9.77 -2.46
CA MET A 75 -11.46 -8.47 -3.14
C MET A 75 -10.37 -8.34 -4.20
N GLU A 76 -10.78 -8.19 -5.45
CA GLU A 76 -9.90 -7.81 -6.55
C GLU A 76 -9.61 -6.30 -6.54
N GLY A 77 -8.45 -5.94 -7.09
CA GLY A 77 -8.03 -4.56 -7.16
C GLY A 77 -6.52 -4.41 -7.29
N ASN A 78 -6.04 -3.26 -6.85
CA ASN A 78 -4.62 -2.98 -6.68
C ASN A 78 -4.32 -2.79 -5.21
N LEU A 79 -3.08 -3.07 -4.80
CA LEU A 79 -2.57 -2.68 -3.50
C LEU A 79 -1.80 -1.37 -3.65
N VAL A 80 -2.07 -0.38 -2.81
CA VAL A 80 -1.32 0.88 -2.79
C VAL A 80 -0.62 1.04 -1.45
N ILE A 81 0.65 1.41 -1.52
CA ILE A 81 1.55 1.58 -0.38
C ILE A 81 2.15 2.98 -0.48
N TRP A 82 1.92 3.82 0.52
CA TRP A 82 2.69 5.03 0.72
C TRP A 82 3.79 4.77 1.74
N ASN A 83 5.00 5.18 1.39
CA ASN A 83 6.15 5.00 2.28
C ASN A 83 6.51 6.29 3.04
N ARG A 84 7.40 6.16 4.01
CA ARG A 84 7.92 7.28 4.83
C ARG A 84 8.61 8.40 4.03
N THR A 85 9.04 8.11 2.80
CA THR A 85 9.61 9.12 1.88
C THR A 85 8.56 9.81 1.00
N HIS A 86 7.28 9.65 1.34
CA HIS A 86 6.13 10.21 0.63
C HIS A 86 6.02 9.75 -0.84
N ARG A 87 6.45 8.51 -1.10
CA ARG A 87 6.30 7.87 -2.41
C ARG A 87 5.10 6.94 -2.39
N CYS A 88 4.32 7.02 -3.46
CA CYS A 88 3.21 6.12 -3.73
C CYS A 88 3.71 4.94 -4.57
N ILE A 89 3.48 3.73 -4.09
CA ILE A 89 3.82 2.49 -4.76
C ILE A 89 2.53 1.73 -5.00
N ARG A 90 2.16 1.56 -6.27
CA ARG A 90 0.96 0.83 -6.66
C ARG A 90 1.35 -0.53 -7.24
N LEU A 91 0.80 -1.59 -6.67
CA LEU A 91 0.93 -2.95 -7.19
C LEU A 91 -0.33 -3.26 -8.00
N ASP A 92 -0.16 -3.34 -9.32
CA ASP A 92 -1.21 -3.79 -10.23
C ASP A 92 -1.25 -5.31 -10.25
N LEU A 93 -2.31 -5.87 -9.67
CA LEU A 93 -2.48 -7.30 -9.43
C LEU A 93 -3.43 -7.94 -10.43
N SER A 94 -3.78 -7.23 -11.51
CA SER A 94 -4.76 -7.72 -12.49
C SER A 94 -4.36 -9.01 -13.20
N SER A 95 -3.07 -9.34 -13.25
CA SER A 95 -2.54 -10.59 -13.81
C SER A 95 -2.23 -11.66 -12.76
N GLN A 96 -2.49 -11.39 -11.48
CA GLN A 96 -2.18 -12.29 -10.38
C GLN A 96 -3.32 -13.27 -10.11
N LYS A 97 -2.96 -14.45 -9.59
CA LYS A 97 -3.93 -15.42 -9.08
C LYS A 97 -4.39 -15.07 -7.66
N GLU A 98 -3.48 -14.52 -6.86
CA GLU A 98 -3.80 -13.99 -5.54
C GLU A 98 -4.53 -12.65 -5.72
N THR A 99 -5.64 -12.49 -5.00
CA THR A 99 -6.42 -11.25 -4.99
C THR A 99 -5.71 -10.15 -4.20
N ALA A 100 -6.09 -8.89 -4.43
CA ALA A 100 -5.56 -7.77 -3.66
C ALA A 100 -5.93 -7.88 -2.18
N GLY A 101 -7.14 -8.34 -1.87
CA GLY A 101 -7.62 -8.51 -0.50
C GLY A 101 -6.85 -9.58 0.28
N ALA A 102 -6.56 -10.73 -0.34
CA ALA A 102 -5.76 -11.77 0.30
C ALA A 102 -4.34 -11.28 0.60
N LEU A 103 -3.69 -10.62 -0.38
CA LEU A 103 -2.37 -10.04 -0.17
C LEU A 103 -2.39 -8.95 0.92
N PHE A 104 -3.39 -8.08 0.91
CA PHE A 104 -3.55 -7.02 1.91
C PHE A 104 -3.62 -7.60 3.33
N ILE A 105 -4.47 -8.61 3.56
CA ILE A 105 -4.65 -9.23 4.87
C ILE A 105 -3.34 -9.84 5.37
N ARG A 106 -2.65 -10.61 4.52
CA ARG A 106 -1.36 -11.20 4.91
C ARG A 106 -0.31 -10.13 5.17
N LEU A 107 -0.24 -9.10 4.32
CA LEU A 107 0.72 -8.00 4.52
C LEU A 107 0.45 -7.26 5.83
N ALA A 108 -0.82 -6.99 6.17
CA ALA A 108 -1.23 -6.28 7.37
C ALA A 108 -0.69 -6.93 8.66
N GLU A 109 -0.54 -8.27 8.69
CA GLU A 109 0.06 -9.01 9.80
C GLU A 109 1.53 -8.63 10.03
N HIS A 110 2.26 -8.21 8.98
CA HIS A 110 3.66 -7.81 9.05
C HIS A 110 3.87 -6.30 9.29
N ILE A 111 2.83 -5.49 9.14
CA ILE A 111 2.87 -4.03 9.31
C ILE A 111 1.79 -3.52 10.27
N PRO A 112 1.71 -4.05 11.52
CA PRO A 112 0.66 -3.69 12.46
C PRO A 112 0.68 -2.21 12.90
N PHE A 113 1.79 -1.51 12.63
CA PHE A 113 1.97 -0.09 12.90
C PHE A 113 1.47 0.82 11.77
N ALA A 114 1.29 0.29 10.56
CA ALA A 114 0.88 1.10 9.42
C ALA A 114 -0.60 1.46 9.48
N PHE A 115 -0.97 2.55 8.83
CA PHE A 115 -2.37 2.85 8.58
C PHE A 115 -2.90 1.90 7.50
N LEU A 116 -4.10 1.34 7.73
CA LEU A 116 -4.67 0.28 6.91
C LEU A 116 -6.09 0.65 6.43
N GLY A 117 -6.35 0.48 5.13
CA GLY A 117 -7.68 0.72 4.53
C GLY A 117 -8.02 2.22 4.40
N ALA A 118 -9.29 2.54 4.19
CA ALA A 118 -9.72 3.93 4.10
C ALA A 118 -9.57 4.68 5.43
N THR A 119 -8.95 5.87 5.37
CA THR A 119 -8.72 6.77 6.52
C THR A 119 -9.36 8.14 6.24
N PRO A 120 -10.65 8.36 6.58
CA PRO A 120 -11.43 9.51 6.11
C PRO A 120 -10.90 10.89 6.51
N TRP A 121 -10.14 10.99 7.60
CA TRP A 121 -9.56 12.23 8.11
C TRP A 121 -8.24 12.62 7.43
N MET A 122 -7.72 11.77 6.54
CA MET A 122 -6.37 11.87 5.99
C MET A 122 -6.39 12.10 4.49
N GLN A 123 -5.71 13.14 4.04
CA GLN A 123 -5.35 13.34 2.64
C GLN A 123 -3.85 13.09 2.50
N VAL A 124 -3.45 11.87 2.13
CA VAL A 124 -2.03 11.49 2.13
C VAL A 124 -1.18 12.37 1.21
N GLU A 125 -1.75 12.98 0.18
CA GLU A 125 -1.06 13.95 -0.69
C GLU A 125 -0.78 15.29 0.01
N ASN A 126 -1.52 15.62 1.07
CA ASN A 126 -1.28 16.79 1.91
C ASN A 126 -0.08 16.53 2.83
N GLU A 127 0.92 17.41 2.76
CA GLU A 127 2.15 17.27 3.55
C GLU A 127 1.89 17.29 5.06
N GLN A 128 0.95 18.10 5.55
CA GLN A 128 0.67 18.20 6.99
C GLN A 128 0.06 16.90 7.51
N ASP A 129 -0.93 16.35 6.79
CA ASP A 129 -1.55 15.07 7.15
C ASP A 129 -0.52 13.94 7.07
N PHE A 130 0.31 13.93 6.03
CA PHE A 130 1.38 12.95 5.87
C PHE A 130 2.39 13.00 7.02
N GLN A 131 2.86 14.18 7.43
CA GLN A 131 3.79 14.31 8.55
C GLN A 131 3.15 13.86 9.88
N GLU A 132 1.85 14.06 10.04
CA GLU A 132 1.14 13.55 11.23
C GLU A 132 1.07 12.02 11.24
N MET A 133 0.86 11.38 10.08
CA MET A 133 0.95 9.92 9.98
C MET A 133 2.34 9.42 10.37
N VAL A 134 3.39 10.04 9.86
CA VAL A 134 4.78 9.68 10.18
C VAL A 134 4.98 9.74 11.69
N ARG A 135 4.55 10.83 12.33
CA ARG A 135 4.60 11.00 13.79
C ARG A 135 3.86 9.88 14.53
N MET A 136 2.64 9.55 14.11
CA MET A 136 1.84 8.52 14.77
C MET A 136 2.48 7.12 14.66
N VAL A 137 3.02 6.78 13.49
CA VAL A 137 3.74 5.51 13.29
C VAL A 137 5.02 5.48 14.11
N ASP A 138 5.77 6.58 14.17
CA ASP A 138 6.98 6.67 15.01
C ASP A 138 6.67 6.44 16.48
N LEU A 139 5.62 7.10 17.00
CA LEU A 139 5.18 6.90 18.38
C LEU A 139 4.78 5.45 18.65
N TYR A 140 4.08 4.79 17.71
CA TYR A 140 3.72 3.39 17.85
C TYR A 140 4.98 2.51 17.94
N GLN A 141 5.93 2.72 17.03
CA GLN A 141 7.17 1.94 16.97
C GLN A 141 8.07 2.17 18.20
N GLU A 142 8.12 3.39 18.73
CA GLU A 142 8.86 3.73 19.96
C GLU A 142 8.27 3.01 21.18
N ILE A 143 6.94 3.04 21.36
CA ILE A 143 6.27 2.39 22.49
C ILE A 143 6.47 0.87 22.48
N HIS A 144 6.49 0.27 21.29
CA HIS A 144 6.60 -1.18 21.11
C HIS A 144 8.05 -1.65 20.85
N GLY A 145 9.04 -0.82 21.20
CA GLY A 145 10.45 -1.22 21.27
C GLY A 145 11.12 -1.51 19.93
N GLY A 146 10.56 -1.04 18.81
CA GLY A 146 11.09 -1.32 17.46
C GLY A 146 11.03 -2.78 17.03
N THR A 147 10.43 -3.67 17.83
CA THR A 147 10.18 -5.06 17.45
C THR A 147 8.93 -5.11 16.58
N CYS A 148 9.13 -5.19 15.25
CA CYS A 148 8.18 -5.93 14.43
C CYS A 148 8.08 -7.35 15.04
N LEU A 149 6.87 -7.78 15.38
CA LEU A 149 6.60 -9.17 15.76
C LEU A 149 6.96 -10.11 14.62
#